data_AF-D3CTM1-F1
#
_entry.id   AF-D3CTM1-F1
#
_cell.length_a   1.000
_cell.length_b   1.000
_cell.length_c   1.000
_cell.angle_alpha   90.00
_cell.angle_beta   90.00
_cell.angle_gamma   90.00
#
_symmetry.space_group_name_H-M   'P 1'
#
loop_
_entity.id
_entity.type
_entity.pdbx_description
1 polymer ?
#
loop_
_entity_poly.entity_id
_entity_poly.type
_entity_poly.pdbx_seq_one_letter_code
_entity_poly.pdbx_strand_id
1 'polypeptide(L)'
;MRLRRADRPEGGELNRRVRAADPLGPDFTTSEDVGRLVDELASAVVRTGRAEPSAGSAHRAATTRAPRHNPTWADQAGARRRRVLVATLATLALLGTAAFTFGDDLVARTGMFGSPGMTENDTSEWLNTRASDFREVMESLQPTDIPLPAGRSWQPVIDNNVANGQREGGLMQVTGVRAAFAFYAECVWDYEWLVARQAGDSGRVDRAVEVMGGMASWPIVVATDGGGVRDWLRNVADAAARGDEGPVRQNLAANCEADWIGATP
;
A
#
# COMPACT_ATOMS: atom_id res chain seq x y z
N MET A 1 -1.28 -50.22 27.04
CA MET A 1 -0.50 -49.22 26.29
C MET A 1 -1.40 -48.00 26.09
N ARG A 2 -1.27 -46.97 26.92
CA ARG A 2 -2.12 -45.76 26.91
C ARG A 2 -1.35 -44.63 26.23
N LEU A 3 -1.84 -44.13 25.09
CA LEU A 3 -1.27 -42.95 24.42
C LEU A 3 -1.79 -41.69 25.12
N ARG A 4 -0.86 -40.91 25.68
CA ARG A 4 -1.12 -39.57 26.22
C ARG A 4 -1.29 -38.59 25.06
N ARG A 5 -2.41 -37.86 25.06
CA ARG A 5 -2.70 -36.71 24.20
C ARG A 5 -1.86 -35.53 24.72
N ALA A 6 -1.09 -34.89 23.85
CA ALA A 6 -0.39 -33.66 24.17
C ALA A 6 -1.31 -32.46 23.91
N ASP A 7 -1.60 -31.71 24.97
CA ASP A 7 -2.28 -30.42 24.90
C ASP A 7 -1.37 -29.37 24.24
N ARG A 8 -1.97 -28.52 23.42
CA ARG A 8 -1.33 -27.39 22.74
C ARG A 8 -1.93 -26.10 23.30
N PRO A 9 -1.19 -25.26 24.05
CA PRO A 9 -1.68 -23.94 24.42
C PRO A 9 -1.14 -22.84 23.48
N GLU A 10 -1.65 -21.62 23.68
CA GLU A 10 -1.14 -20.33 23.18
C GLU A 10 -1.71 -19.74 21.88
N GLY A 11 -3.00 -19.98 21.58
CA GLY A 11 -3.76 -19.12 20.65
C GLY A 11 -4.70 -18.10 21.34
N GLY A 12 -4.99 -18.30 22.62
CA GLY A 12 -6.08 -17.60 23.31
C GLY A 12 -5.71 -16.25 23.94
N GLU A 13 -4.45 -16.03 24.29
CA GLU A 13 -4.08 -14.84 25.08
C GLU A 13 -4.00 -13.57 24.23
N LEU A 14 -3.48 -13.67 23.00
CA LEU A 14 -3.45 -12.54 22.06
C LEU A 14 -4.89 -12.10 21.69
N ASN A 15 -5.76 -13.07 21.42
CA ASN A 15 -7.15 -12.81 21.07
C ASN A 15 -7.96 -12.24 22.25
N ARG A 16 -7.60 -12.59 23.49
CA ARG A 16 -8.17 -12.00 24.71
C ARG A 16 -7.69 -10.57 24.91
N ARG A 17 -6.42 -10.25 24.63
CA ARG A 17 -5.89 -8.88 24.75
C ARG A 17 -6.46 -7.93 23.70
N VAL A 18 -6.66 -8.39 22.47
CA VAL A 18 -7.30 -7.60 21.40
C VAL A 18 -8.77 -7.29 21.72
N ARG A 19 -9.50 -8.22 22.35
CA ARG A 19 -10.90 -7.99 22.78
C ARG A 19 -11.05 -7.21 24.09
N ALA A 20 -9.99 -7.12 24.89
CA ALA A 20 -9.97 -6.35 26.14
C ALA A 20 -9.44 -4.92 25.95
N ALA A 21 -8.94 -4.58 24.75
CA ALA A 21 -8.75 -3.20 24.35
C ALA A 21 -10.14 -2.60 24.13
N ASP A 22 -10.54 -1.71 25.03
CA ASP A 22 -11.77 -0.94 24.96
C ASP A 22 -11.84 -0.24 23.60
N PRO A 23 -12.90 -0.42 22.78
CA PRO A 23 -13.06 0.39 21.59
C PRO A 23 -13.13 1.84 22.04
N LEU A 24 -12.23 2.66 21.50
CA LEU A 24 -12.14 4.09 21.78
C LEU A 24 -13.56 4.69 21.78
N GLY A 25 -13.97 5.20 22.94
CA GLY A 25 -15.29 5.80 23.11
C GLY A 25 -15.51 6.99 22.18
N PRO A 26 -16.76 7.46 22.03
CA PRO A 26 -17.18 8.44 21.02
C PRO A 26 -16.65 9.88 21.19
N ASP A 27 -15.67 10.13 22.06
CA ASP A 27 -15.26 11.48 22.45
C ASP A 27 -13.97 11.96 21.76
N PHE A 28 -13.90 11.85 20.43
CA PHE A 28 -12.95 12.62 19.60
C PHE A 28 -13.69 13.76 18.89
N THR A 29 -14.35 14.62 19.65
CA THR A 29 -15.21 15.67 19.07
C THR A 29 -14.47 16.98 18.84
N THR A 30 -13.23 17.11 19.31
CA THR A 30 -12.47 18.36 19.21
C THR A 30 -11.08 18.17 18.60
N SER A 31 -10.57 19.25 17.98
CA SER A 31 -9.21 19.30 17.44
C SER A 31 -8.12 19.19 18.52
N GLU A 32 -8.44 19.54 19.78
CA GLU A 32 -7.51 19.38 20.91
C GLU A 32 -7.30 17.92 21.29
N ASP A 33 -8.35 17.08 21.19
CA ASP A 33 -8.25 15.65 21.48
C ASP A 33 -7.37 14.92 20.48
N VAL A 34 -7.48 15.30 19.19
CA VAL A 34 -6.61 14.77 18.13
C VAL A 34 -5.17 15.19 18.37
N GLY A 35 -4.93 16.46 18.72
CA GLY A 35 -3.59 16.97 19.04
C GLY A 35 -2.92 16.20 20.19
N ARG A 36 -3.65 15.98 21.29
CA ARG A 36 -3.18 15.19 22.43
C ARG A 36 -2.80 13.76 22.04
N LEU A 37 -3.59 13.11 21.19
CA LEU A 37 -3.35 11.72 20.80
C LEU A 37 -2.12 11.59 19.89
N VAL A 38 -1.89 12.57 19.02
CA VAL A 38 -0.67 12.66 18.21
C VAL A 38 0.58 12.83 19.09
N ASP A 39 0.52 13.69 20.11
CA ASP A 39 1.62 13.89 21.06
C ASP A 39 1.91 12.64 21.91
N GLU A 40 0.87 11.92 22.34
CA GLU A 40 1.03 10.65 23.05
C GLU A 40 1.69 9.58 22.18
N LEU A 41 1.29 9.50 20.90
CA LEU A 41 1.86 8.55 19.95
C LEU A 41 3.33 8.86 19.65
N ALA A 42 3.65 10.13 19.42
CA ALA A 42 5.03 10.60 19.22
C ALA A 42 5.91 10.26 20.43
N SER A 43 5.38 10.47 21.64
CA SER A 43 6.08 10.16 22.91
C SER A 43 6.26 8.66 23.14
N ALA A 44 5.36 7.82 22.64
CA ALA A 44 5.48 6.36 22.72
C ALA A 44 6.56 5.82 21.77
N VAL A 45 6.65 6.37 20.56
CA VAL A 45 7.66 6.00 19.55
C VAL A 45 9.08 6.36 20.02
N VAL A 46 9.27 7.52 20.65
CA VAL A 46 10.57 7.91 21.21
C VAL A 46 11.02 6.98 22.33
N ARG A 47 10.08 6.44 23.13
CA ARG A 47 10.38 5.50 24.22
C ARG A 47 10.79 4.12 23.71
N THR A 48 10.18 3.62 22.63
CA THR A 48 10.51 2.30 22.08
C THR A 48 11.82 2.27 21.29
N GLY A 49 12.29 3.43 20.81
CA GLY A 49 13.59 3.57 20.14
C GLY A 49 14.82 3.50 21.05
N ARG A 50 14.65 3.50 22.38
CA ARG A 50 15.75 3.49 23.35
C ARG A 50 15.87 2.13 24.05
N ALA A 51 16.12 1.08 23.27
CA ALA A 51 16.54 -0.21 23.82
C ALA A 51 18.07 -0.21 24.01
N GLU A 52 18.53 -0.28 25.27
CA GLU A 52 19.95 -0.36 25.62
C GLU A 52 20.60 -1.66 25.12
N PRO A 53 21.86 -1.62 24.65
CA PRO A 53 22.63 -2.82 24.35
C PRO A 53 23.05 -3.53 25.64
N SER A 54 22.56 -4.74 25.86
CA SER A 54 22.99 -5.60 26.96
C SER A 54 24.45 -6.07 26.74
N ALA A 55 25.35 -5.64 27.62
CA ALA A 55 26.72 -6.12 27.71
C ALA A 55 26.76 -7.57 28.24
N GLY A 56 27.30 -8.49 27.44
CA GLY A 56 27.50 -9.89 27.81
C GLY A 56 28.83 -10.09 28.54
N SER A 57 28.76 -10.49 29.81
CA SER A 57 29.91 -10.90 30.63
C SER A 57 30.44 -12.28 30.24
N ALA A 58 31.76 -12.37 30.11
CA ALA A 58 32.52 -13.59 29.93
C ALA A 58 32.62 -14.41 31.22
N HIS A 59 32.44 -15.73 31.13
CA HIS A 59 33.18 -16.66 32.00
C HIS A 59 33.57 -17.93 31.26
N ARG A 60 34.84 -18.27 31.46
CA ARG A 60 35.61 -19.40 30.96
C ARG A 60 35.65 -20.45 32.07
N ALA A 61 35.32 -21.71 31.77
CA ALA A 61 35.81 -22.87 32.51
C ALA A 61 35.73 -24.12 31.61
N ALA A 62 36.85 -24.85 31.55
CA ALA A 62 37.05 -26.03 30.73
C ALA A 62 36.93 -27.30 31.59
N THR A 63 36.31 -28.35 31.04
CA THR A 63 36.61 -29.75 31.37
C THR A 63 36.27 -30.67 30.19
N THR A 64 37.20 -31.59 29.93
CA THR A 64 37.25 -32.66 28.92
C THR A 64 36.26 -33.80 29.16
N ARG A 65 35.67 -34.39 28.08
CA ARG A 65 35.88 -35.80 27.60
C ARG A 65 34.69 -36.41 26.81
N ALA A 66 35.06 -37.03 25.68
CA ALA A 66 34.45 -38.13 24.89
C ALA A 66 33.25 -37.88 23.91
N PRO A 67 33.22 -38.58 22.75
CA PRO A 67 32.44 -38.20 21.59
C PRO A 67 31.05 -38.85 21.58
N ARG A 68 30.02 -38.06 21.30
CA ARG A 68 28.70 -38.56 20.93
C ARG A 68 28.23 -37.85 19.67
N HIS A 69 27.88 -38.66 18.68
CA HIS A 69 27.18 -38.27 17.47
C HIS A 69 26.02 -37.34 17.78
N ASN A 70 26.07 -36.12 17.24
CA ASN A 70 24.91 -35.26 17.12
C ASN A 70 24.51 -35.17 15.65
N PRO A 71 23.22 -35.33 15.32
CA PRO A 71 22.70 -34.97 14.01
C PRO A 71 22.86 -33.47 13.81
N THR A 72 23.27 -33.08 12.61
CA THR A 72 23.46 -31.70 12.18
C THR A 72 22.13 -30.94 12.23
N TRP A 73 21.95 -30.08 13.22
CA TRP A 73 20.87 -29.09 13.35
C TRP A 73 21.10 -27.87 12.43
N ALA A 74 21.66 -28.08 11.24
CA ALA A 74 22.10 -27.01 10.33
C ALA A 74 21.11 -26.67 9.20
N ASP A 75 19.87 -27.18 9.24
CA ASP A 75 18.89 -26.97 8.15
C ASP A 75 17.59 -26.25 8.54
N GLN A 76 17.47 -25.68 9.74
CA GLN A 76 16.23 -25.01 10.18
C GLN A 76 16.37 -23.50 10.46
N ALA A 77 17.46 -22.88 10.01
CA ALA A 77 17.67 -21.43 10.12
C ALA A 77 17.57 -20.74 8.75
N GLY A 78 16.44 -20.92 8.04
CA GLY A 78 16.27 -20.32 6.70
C GLY A 78 14.87 -19.86 6.31
N ALA A 79 13.82 -20.13 7.11
CA ALA A 79 12.44 -19.97 6.65
C ALA A 79 11.61 -18.92 7.42
N ARG A 80 12.23 -17.86 7.96
CA ARG A 80 11.51 -16.83 8.74
C ARG A 80 11.89 -15.37 8.45
N ARG A 81 12.44 -15.07 7.26
CA ARG A 81 12.79 -13.68 6.86
C ARG A 81 12.30 -13.28 5.46
N ARG A 82 11.02 -13.53 5.17
CA ARG A 82 10.27 -12.79 4.15
C ARG A 82 8.91 -12.40 4.72
N ARG A 83 8.92 -11.53 5.73
CA ARG A 83 7.76 -10.67 5.95
C ARG A 83 7.92 -9.54 4.96
N VAL A 84 7.22 -9.68 3.85
CA VAL A 84 7.17 -8.69 2.79
C VAL A 84 6.70 -7.38 3.42
N LEU A 85 7.51 -6.33 3.27
CA LEU A 85 7.10 -4.94 3.45
C LEU A 85 6.05 -4.66 2.35
N VAL A 86 4.81 -5.08 2.58
CA VAL A 86 3.63 -4.61 1.83
C VAL A 86 2.90 -3.68 2.78
N ALA A 87 3.29 -2.41 2.82
CA ALA A 87 2.52 -1.35 3.47
C ALA A 87 3.14 0.02 3.18
N THR A 88 3.11 0.47 1.91
CA THR A 88 3.34 1.89 1.61
C THR A 88 2.76 2.31 0.26
N LEU A 89 1.50 1.95 -0.03
CA LEU A 89 0.72 2.63 -1.07
C LEU A 89 -0.60 3.22 -0.55
N ALA A 90 -1.02 2.85 0.66
CA ALA A 90 -2.20 3.43 1.33
C ALA A 90 -1.88 4.66 2.20
N THR A 91 -0.70 5.27 2.07
CA THR A 91 -0.26 6.41 2.91
C THR A 91 0.06 7.64 2.06
N LEU A 92 -0.67 7.86 0.97
CA LEU A 92 -0.56 9.07 0.13
C LEU A 92 -1.80 9.99 0.27
N ALA A 93 -2.63 9.80 1.31
CA ALA A 93 -3.91 10.51 1.42
C ALA A 93 -4.24 11.16 2.78
N LEU A 94 -3.38 11.10 3.80
CA LEU A 94 -3.83 11.38 5.17
C LEU A 94 -2.92 12.25 6.06
N LEU A 95 -2.06 13.10 5.51
CA LEU A 95 -1.27 14.02 6.34
C LEU A 95 -1.45 15.49 5.93
N GLY A 96 -2.43 16.13 6.58
CA GLY A 96 -2.58 17.59 6.53
C GLY A 96 -4.00 18.13 6.57
N THR A 97 -4.94 17.50 7.28
CA THR A 97 -6.25 18.12 7.55
C THR A 97 -6.10 19.22 8.61
N ALA A 98 -5.52 20.37 8.23
CA ALA A 98 -6.01 21.60 8.84
C ALA A 98 -7.52 21.63 8.56
N ALA A 99 -8.32 21.67 9.63
CA ALA A 99 -9.78 21.68 9.54
C ALA A 99 -10.26 23.00 8.92
N PHE A 100 -10.05 23.14 7.60
CA PHE A 100 -10.70 24.14 6.80
C PHE A 100 -12.14 23.68 6.65
N THR A 101 -13.07 24.36 7.34
CA THR A 101 -14.49 24.27 7.02
C THR A 101 -14.69 25.01 5.70
N PHE A 102 -14.41 24.33 4.59
CA PHE A 102 -14.88 24.79 3.29
C PHE A 102 -16.40 24.81 3.38
N GLY A 103 -17.00 26.00 3.28
CA GLY A 103 -18.44 26.11 3.09
C GLY A 103 -18.82 25.29 1.85
N ASP A 104 -19.97 24.63 1.93
CA ASP A 104 -20.46 23.67 0.96
C ASP A 104 -20.05 23.96 -0.52
N ASP A 105 -19.26 23.04 -1.07
CA ASP A 105 -19.53 22.32 -2.33
C ASP A 105 -19.31 22.95 -3.73
N LEU A 106 -18.89 24.21 -3.88
CA LEU A 106 -18.98 24.81 -5.22
C LEU A 106 -17.84 24.54 -6.20
N VAL A 107 -16.56 24.47 -5.77
CA VAL A 107 -15.43 24.40 -6.71
C VAL A 107 -14.35 23.42 -6.25
N ALA A 108 -13.99 22.49 -7.13
CA ALA A 108 -12.99 21.46 -6.90
C ALA A 108 -11.58 22.04 -6.89
N ARG A 109 -11.31 23.03 -7.74
CA ARG A 109 -10.06 23.79 -7.79
C ARG A 109 -10.01 24.76 -6.61
N THR A 110 -9.19 24.47 -5.61
CA THR A 110 -9.13 25.30 -4.39
C THR A 110 -8.22 26.51 -4.52
N GLY A 111 -7.30 26.52 -5.50
CA GLY A 111 -6.22 27.50 -5.58
C GLY A 111 -5.19 27.41 -4.45
N MET A 112 -5.27 26.41 -3.57
CA MET A 112 -4.27 26.14 -2.55
C MET A 112 -3.24 25.16 -3.09
N PHE A 113 -1.96 25.47 -2.93
CA PHE A 113 -0.86 24.66 -3.45
C PHE A 113 -0.03 24.09 -2.29
N GLY A 114 0.52 22.90 -2.49
CA GLY A 114 1.46 22.32 -1.53
C GLY A 114 2.70 23.20 -1.33
N SER A 115 3.28 23.13 -0.13
CA SER A 115 4.49 23.89 0.22
C SER A 115 5.73 23.03 0.06
N PRO A 116 6.80 23.54 -0.59
CA PRO A 116 8.09 22.85 -0.63
C PRO A 116 8.62 22.55 0.78
N GLY A 117 9.26 21.40 0.97
CA GLY A 117 9.97 21.06 2.21
C GLY A 117 9.15 20.32 3.28
N MET A 118 7.90 19.94 3.00
CA MET A 118 7.18 18.93 3.79
C MET A 118 7.56 17.50 3.35
N THR A 119 7.15 16.49 4.11
CA THR A 119 7.50 15.07 3.87
C THR A 119 7.08 14.56 2.49
N GLU A 120 6.07 15.17 1.87
CA GLU A 120 5.74 15.03 0.45
C GLU A 120 6.07 16.36 -0.23
N ASN A 121 7.17 16.41 -0.98
CA ASN A 121 7.59 17.61 -1.71
C ASN A 121 6.73 17.83 -2.97
N ASP A 122 5.41 17.81 -2.82
CA ASP A 122 4.46 18.07 -3.89
C ASP A 122 3.96 19.52 -3.79
N THR A 123 4.15 20.26 -4.87
CA THR A 123 3.73 21.67 -5.00
C THR A 123 2.42 21.81 -5.79
N SER A 124 1.79 20.69 -6.13
CA SER A 124 0.54 20.69 -6.89
C SER A 124 -0.64 21.21 -6.06
N GLU A 125 -1.67 21.63 -6.78
CA GLU A 125 -2.90 22.17 -6.20
C GLU A 125 -3.63 21.08 -5.39
N TRP A 126 -4.16 21.46 -4.22
CA TRP A 126 -5.13 20.67 -3.48
C TRP A 126 -6.51 20.80 -4.12
N LEU A 127 -7.21 19.69 -4.31
CA LEU A 127 -8.54 19.63 -4.89
C LEU A 127 -9.56 19.26 -3.82
N ASN A 128 -10.68 19.96 -3.79
CA ASN A 128 -11.82 19.59 -2.96
C ASN A 128 -12.57 18.42 -3.63
N THR A 129 -12.48 17.23 -3.03
CA THR A 129 -13.07 16.01 -3.59
C THR A 129 -14.58 15.92 -3.40
N ARG A 130 -15.18 16.75 -2.53
CA ARG A 130 -16.65 16.85 -2.37
C ARG A 130 -17.31 17.77 -3.38
N ALA A 131 -16.54 18.65 -4.03
CA ALA A 131 -17.10 19.66 -4.90
C ALA A 131 -17.88 19.04 -6.07
N SER A 132 -18.99 19.69 -6.44
CA SER A 132 -19.90 19.18 -7.48
C SER A 132 -19.25 19.07 -8.87
N ASP A 133 -18.23 19.87 -9.15
CA ASP A 133 -17.41 19.90 -10.36
C ASP A 133 -16.16 19.00 -10.28
N PHE A 134 -15.96 18.23 -9.20
CA PHE A 134 -14.77 17.38 -9.05
C PHE A 134 -14.62 16.34 -10.17
N ARG A 135 -15.74 15.85 -10.71
CA ARG A 135 -15.75 14.97 -11.88
C ARG A 135 -15.12 15.64 -13.11
N GLU A 136 -15.49 16.89 -13.41
CA GLU A 136 -14.93 17.63 -14.55
C GLU A 136 -13.42 17.83 -14.36
N VAL A 137 -12.97 18.08 -13.12
CA VAL A 137 -11.54 18.17 -12.81
C VAL A 137 -10.83 16.84 -13.05
N MET A 138 -11.38 15.72 -12.57
CA MET A 138 -10.85 14.37 -12.84
C MET A 138 -10.72 14.11 -14.36
N GLU A 139 -11.76 14.43 -15.13
CA GLU A 139 -11.78 14.27 -16.58
C GLU A 139 -10.72 15.14 -17.27
N SER A 140 -10.53 16.37 -16.80
CA SER A 140 -9.48 17.28 -17.31
C SER A 140 -8.04 16.81 -17.03
N LEU A 141 -7.86 15.90 -16.06
CA LEU A 141 -6.56 15.41 -15.61
C LEU A 141 -6.22 14.01 -16.15
N GLN A 142 -7.05 13.45 -17.04
CA GLN A 142 -6.77 12.16 -17.66
C GLN A 142 -5.40 12.18 -18.36
N PRO A 143 -4.57 11.14 -18.16
CA PRO A 143 -3.27 11.07 -18.80
C PRO A 143 -3.43 10.78 -20.30
N THR A 144 -2.57 11.39 -21.10
CA THR A 144 -2.49 11.15 -22.56
C THR A 144 -1.33 10.24 -22.94
N ASP A 145 -0.40 10.02 -22.00
CA ASP A 145 0.85 9.28 -22.14
C ASP A 145 0.80 7.88 -21.48
N ILE A 146 -0.26 7.57 -20.73
CA ILE A 146 -0.48 6.25 -20.11
C ILE A 146 -1.50 5.48 -20.96
N PRO A 147 -1.11 4.39 -21.64
CA PRO A 147 -2.03 3.62 -22.45
C PRO A 147 -2.93 2.72 -21.58
N LEU A 148 -4.15 2.48 -22.03
CA LEU A 148 -5.04 1.44 -21.49
C LEU A 148 -5.11 0.23 -22.45
N PRO A 149 -5.47 -0.97 -21.96
CA PRO A 149 -5.82 -2.09 -22.83
C PRO A 149 -6.97 -1.73 -23.77
N ALA A 150 -7.02 -2.38 -24.94
CA ALA A 150 -8.09 -2.14 -25.91
C ALA A 150 -9.48 -2.35 -25.29
N GLY A 151 -10.41 -1.42 -25.55
CA GLY A 151 -11.77 -1.46 -25.02
C GLY A 151 -11.92 -1.01 -23.56
N ARG A 152 -10.83 -0.63 -22.87
CA ARG A 152 -10.89 -0.01 -21.54
C ARG A 152 -11.05 1.51 -21.64
N SER A 153 -11.53 2.11 -20.56
CA SER A 153 -11.71 3.56 -20.44
C SER A 153 -11.29 4.03 -19.04
N TRP A 154 -11.08 5.34 -18.89
CA TRP A 154 -10.77 5.95 -17.59
C TRP A 154 -11.98 6.10 -16.66
N GLN A 155 -13.19 5.80 -17.15
CA GLN A 155 -14.43 6.06 -16.42
C GLN A 155 -14.49 5.38 -15.04
N PRO A 156 -14.04 4.11 -14.87
CA PRO A 156 -14.11 3.45 -13.57
C PRO A 156 -13.29 4.14 -12.46
N VAL A 157 -12.08 4.62 -12.78
CA VAL A 157 -11.26 5.36 -11.80
C VAL A 157 -11.84 6.74 -11.50
N ILE A 158 -12.46 7.39 -12.48
CA ILE A 158 -13.16 8.67 -12.28
C ILE A 158 -14.35 8.46 -11.35
N ASP A 159 -15.21 7.49 -11.65
CA ASP A 159 -16.40 7.18 -10.85
C ASP A 159 -16.05 6.78 -9.42
N ASN A 160 -15.03 5.94 -9.24
CA ASN A 160 -14.57 5.52 -7.92
C ASN A 160 -14.05 6.70 -7.09
N ASN A 161 -13.18 7.55 -7.66
CA ASN A 161 -12.64 8.70 -6.93
C ASN A 161 -13.72 9.74 -6.60
N VAL A 162 -14.66 9.99 -7.52
CA VAL A 162 -15.80 10.87 -7.26
C VAL A 162 -16.67 10.30 -6.15
N ALA A 163 -17.02 9.02 -6.21
CA ALA A 163 -17.82 8.37 -5.17
C ALA A 163 -17.12 8.43 -3.80
N ASN A 164 -15.81 8.17 -3.75
CA ASN A 164 -15.02 8.25 -2.52
C ASN A 164 -14.98 9.69 -1.98
N GLY A 165 -14.76 10.67 -2.85
CA GLY A 165 -14.83 12.09 -2.52
C GLY A 165 -16.17 12.49 -1.92
N GLN A 166 -17.29 12.00 -2.48
CA GLN A 166 -18.63 12.28 -1.94
C GLN A 166 -18.90 11.60 -0.59
N ARG A 167 -18.36 10.39 -0.36
CA ARG A 167 -18.55 9.65 0.89
C ARG A 167 -17.74 10.25 2.05
N GLU A 168 -16.45 10.46 1.83
CA GLU A 168 -15.50 10.76 2.90
C GLU A 168 -15.12 12.24 2.90
N GLY A 169 -15.05 12.84 1.72
CA GLY A 169 -14.60 14.21 1.53
C GLY A 169 -13.16 14.44 1.95
N GLY A 170 -12.61 15.55 1.45
CA GLY A 170 -11.27 15.95 1.82
C GLY A 170 -10.56 16.70 0.70
N LEU A 171 -9.27 16.89 0.93
CA LEU A 171 -8.38 17.47 -0.06
C LEU A 171 -7.51 16.37 -0.66
N MET A 172 -7.41 16.36 -1.99
CA MET A 172 -6.48 15.49 -2.72
C MET A 172 -5.62 16.34 -3.63
N GLN A 173 -4.30 16.16 -3.60
CA GLN A 173 -3.43 16.87 -4.53
C GLN A 173 -3.65 16.43 -5.98
N VAL A 174 -3.42 17.33 -6.94
CA VAL A 174 -3.45 17.01 -8.39
C VAL A 174 -2.51 15.84 -8.72
N THR A 175 -1.35 15.77 -8.06
CA THR A 175 -0.44 14.62 -8.20
C THR A 175 -1.10 13.33 -7.72
N GLY A 176 -1.87 13.35 -6.62
CA GLY A 176 -2.65 12.22 -6.15
C GLY A 176 -3.69 11.74 -7.16
N VAL A 177 -4.42 12.66 -7.80
CA VAL A 177 -5.36 12.33 -8.89
C VAL A 177 -4.65 11.66 -10.07
N ARG A 178 -3.51 12.21 -10.51
CA ARG A 178 -2.72 11.62 -11.59
C ARG A 178 -2.18 10.24 -11.21
N ALA A 179 -1.76 10.06 -9.96
CA ALA A 179 -1.29 8.78 -9.45
C ALA A 179 -2.42 7.74 -9.44
N ALA A 180 -3.65 8.14 -9.11
CA ALA A 180 -4.81 7.24 -9.20
C ALA A 180 -5.05 6.71 -10.62
N PHE A 181 -4.85 7.53 -11.66
CA PHE A 181 -4.91 7.08 -13.06
C PHE A 181 -3.80 6.08 -13.40
N ALA A 182 -2.55 6.37 -13.01
CA ALA A 182 -1.44 5.42 -13.22
C ALA A 182 -1.67 4.08 -12.52
N PHE A 183 -2.13 4.13 -11.27
CA PHE A 183 -2.44 2.94 -10.49
C PHE A 183 -3.59 2.13 -11.08
N TYR A 184 -4.64 2.79 -11.57
CA TYR A 184 -5.69 2.12 -12.32
C TYR A 184 -5.16 1.42 -13.56
N ALA A 185 -4.30 2.09 -14.33
CA ALA A 185 -3.69 1.53 -15.54
C ALA A 185 -2.84 0.29 -15.22
N GLU A 186 -2.03 0.33 -14.15
CA GLU A 186 -1.29 -0.82 -13.62
C GLU A 186 -2.23 -2.01 -13.38
N CYS A 187 -3.26 -1.80 -12.58
CA CYS A 187 -4.21 -2.84 -12.21
C CYS A 187 -4.93 -3.47 -13.43
N VAL A 188 -5.33 -2.68 -14.43
CA VAL A 188 -6.00 -3.25 -15.62
C VAL A 188 -5.04 -3.97 -16.56
N TRP A 189 -3.77 -3.57 -16.63
CA TRP A 189 -2.76 -4.25 -17.45
C TRP A 189 -2.31 -5.57 -16.82
N ASP A 190 -2.16 -5.62 -15.49
CA ASP A 190 -1.91 -6.86 -14.76
C ASP A 190 -3.03 -7.89 -14.98
N TYR A 191 -4.29 -7.42 -14.91
CA TYR A 191 -5.45 -8.26 -15.19
C TYR A 191 -5.52 -8.69 -16.66
N GLU A 192 -5.27 -7.77 -17.60
CA GLU A 192 -5.23 -8.04 -19.02
C GLU A 192 -4.20 -9.12 -19.37
N TRP A 193 -3.01 -9.05 -18.78
CA TRP A 193 -1.97 -10.06 -18.94
C TRP A 193 -2.45 -11.44 -18.51
N LEU A 194 -3.10 -11.56 -17.34
CA LEU A 194 -3.64 -12.84 -16.85
C LEU A 194 -4.74 -13.39 -17.77
N VAL A 195 -5.69 -12.55 -18.20
CA VAL A 195 -6.79 -12.96 -19.08
C VAL A 195 -6.25 -13.39 -20.45
N ALA A 196 -5.31 -12.63 -21.02
CA ALA A 196 -4.68 -12.96 -22.29
C ALA A 196 -3.94 -14.31 -22.24
N ARG A 197 -3.20 -14.56 -21.14
CA ARG A 197 -2.54 -15.85 -20.92
C ARG A 197 -3.53 -17.01 -20.83
N GLN A 198 -4.60 -16.85 -20.06
CA GLN A 198 -5.63 -17.88 -19.93
C GLN A 198 -6.31 -18.20 -21.27
N ALA A 199 -6.48 -17.18 -22.12
CA ALA A 199 -7.02 -17.33 -23.47
C ALA A 199 -6.01 -17.88 -24.49
N GLY A 200 -4.71 -17.99 -24.14
CA GLY A 200 -3.65 -18.36 -25.08
C GLY A 200 -3.37 -17.30 -26.14
N ASP A 201 -3.74 -16.03 -25.90
CA ASP A 201 -3.54 -14.92 -26.83
C ASP A 201 -2.14 -14.30 -26.63
N SER A 202 -1.16 -14.81 -27.35
CA SER A 202 0.23 -14.35 -27.22
C SER A 202 0.42 -12.88 -27.59
N GLY A 203 -0.38 -12.34 -28.53
CA GLY A 203 -0.27 -10.94 -28.93
C GLY A 203 -0.69 -9.99 -27.82
N ARG A 204 -1.78 -10.30 -27.11
CA ARG A 204 -2.20 -9.54 -25.92
C ARG A 204 -1.23 -9.69 -24.75
N VAL A 205 -0.66 -10.88 -24.57
CA VAL A 205 0.40 -11.10 -23.54
C VAL A 205 1.61 -10.23 -23.82
N ASP A 206 2.15 -10.27 -25.04
CA ASP A 206 3.33 -9.50 -25.43
C ASP A 206 3.09 -7.99 -25.27
N ARG A 207 1.90 -7.52 -25.68
CA ARG A 207 1.52 -6.11 -25.50
C ARG A 207 1.43 -5.71 -24.03
N ALA A 208 0.86 -6.55 -23.17
CA ALA A 208 0.78 -6.27 -21.75
C ALA A 208 2.18 -6.21 -21.11
N VAL A 209 3.06 -7.17 -21.44
CA VAL A 209 4.46 -7.18 -20.96
C VAL A 209 5.21 -5.93 -21.40
N GLU A 210 5.04 -5.48 -22.65
CA GLU A 210 5.65 -4.25 -23.16
C GLU A 210 5.26 -3.03 -22.31
N VAL A 211 3.95 -2.86 -22.04
CA VAL A 211 3.47 -1.73 -21.25
C VAL A 211 3.89 -1.83 -19.79
N MET A 212 3.77 -3.01 -19.17
CA MET A 212 4.21 -3.27 -17.80
C MET A 212 5.70 -2.93 -17.61
N GLY A 213 6.55 -3.28 -18.59
CA GLY A 213 7.97 -2.94 -18.59
C GLY A 213 8.24 -1.43 -18.59
N GLY A 214 7.31 -0.62 -19.09
CA GLY A 214 7.40 0.83 -19.14
C GLY A 214 6.85 1.56 -17.90
N MET A 215 6.03 0.92 -17.06
CA MET A 215 5.27 1.59 -15.98
C MET A 215 6.16 2.33 -14.98
N ALA A 216 7.29 1.72 -14.58
CA ALA A 216 8.24 2.32 -13.64
C ALA A 216 8.93 3.59 -14.16
N SER A 217 8.72 3.94 -15.43
CA SER A 217 9.23 5.16 -16.07
C SER A 217 8.16 6.22 -16.32
N TRP A 218 6.88 5.93 -16.05
CA TRP A 218 5.82 6.92 -16.22
C TRP A 218 6.09 8.16 -15.36
N PRO A 219 5.95 9.38 -15.90
CA PRO A 219 6.34 10.61 -15.18
C PRO A 219 5.72 10.72 -13.79
N ILE A 220 4.44 10.34 -13.65
CA ILE A 220 3.75 10.38 -12.36
C ILE A 220 4.30 9.35 -11.36
N VAL A 221 4.61 8.14 -11.81
CA VAL A 221 5.22 7.10 -10.96
C VAL A 221 6.61 7.55 -10.48
N VAL A 222 7.38 8.23 -11.33
CA VAL A 222 8.67 8.82 -10.95
C VAL A 222 8.48 9.93 -9.92
N ALA A 223 7.48 10.80 -10.12
CA ALA A 223 7.21 11.92 -9.22
C ALA A 223 6.74 11.46 -7.83
N THR A 224 6.03 10.32 -7.74
CA THR A 224 5.48 9.79 -6.49
C THR A 224 6.27 8.61 -5.93
N ASP A 225 7.46 8.30 -6.44
CA ASP A 225 8.26 7.18 -5.94
C ASP A 225 8.86 7.52 -4.56
N GLY A 226 8.14 7.12 -3.51
CA GLY A 226 8.56 7.23 -2.11
C GLY A 226 9.65 6.23 -1.69
N GLY A 227 10.36 5.62 -2.65
CA GLY A 227 11.50 4.73 -2.39
C GLY A 227 11.23 3.24 -2.57
N GLY A 228 10.40 2.85 -3.54
CA GLY A 228 10.21 1.42 -3.83
C GLY A 228 9.11 1.06 -4.82
N VAL A 229 8.24 1.98 -5.20
CA VAL A 229 7.14 1.71 -6.15
C VAL A 229 7.72 1.31 -7.50
N ARG A 230 8.75 2.02 -7.97
CA ARG A 230 9.39 1.72 -9.25
C ARG A 230 10.07 0.35 -9.27
N ASP A 231 10.72 -0.03 -8.17
CA ASP A 231 11.36 -1.35 -8.06
C ASP A 231 10.31 -2.46 -7.99
N TRP A 232 9.21 -2.24 -7.29
CA TRP A 232 8.07 -3.15 -7.28
C TRP A 232 7.50 -3.38 -8.68
N LEU A 233 7.20 -2.30 -9.42
CA LEU A 233 6.67 -2.38 -10.79
C LEU A 233 7.62 -3.13 -11.74
N ARG A 234 8.93 -2.87 -11.66
CA ARG A 234 9.93 -3.63 -12.44
C ARG A 234 9.91 -5.11 -12.11
N ASN A 235 9.82 -5.46 -10.82
CA ASN A 235 9.77 -6.86 -10.40
C ASN A 235 8.52 -7.58 -10.92
N VAL A 236 7.36 -6.91 -10.92
CA VAL A 236 6.11 -7.45 -11.48
C VAL A 236 6.22 -7.62 -13.00
N ALA A 237 6.73 -6.60 -13.71
CA ALA A 237 6.94 -6.67 -15.15
C ALA A 237 7.92 -7.78 -15.56
N ASP A 238 9.04 -7.92 -14.85
CA ASP A 238 10.04 -8.96 -15.10
C ASP A 238 9.47 -10.37 -14.85
N ALA A 239 8.60 -10.53 -13.86
CA ALA A 239 7.90 -11.79 -13.61
C ALA A 239 6.91 -12.11 -14.76
N ALA A 240 6.14 -11.11 -15.18
CA ALA A 240 5.20 -11.23 -16.29
C ALA A 240 5.92 -11.62 -17.60
N ALA A 241 7.06 -11.00 -17.89
CA ALA A 241 7.89 -11.32 -19.05
C ALA A 241 8.41 -12.77 -19.06
N ARG A 242 8.60 -13.39 -17.89
CA ARG A 242 8.99 -14.80 -17.75
C ARG A 242 7.81 -15.77 -17.64
N GLY A 243 6.57 -15.27 -17.73
CA GLY A 243 5.36 -16.07 -17.57
C GLY A 243 5.05 -16.48 -16.13
N ASP A 244 5.65 -15.83 -15.13
CA ASP A 244 5.41 -16.10 -13.72
C ASP A 244 4.21 -15.29 -13.22
N GLU A 245 3.09 -15.97 -13.00
CA GLU A 245 1.84 -15.34 -12.56
C GLU A 245 1.86 -14.95 -11.08
N GLY A 246 2.78 -15.49 -10.27
CA GLY A 246 2.76 -15.32 -8.82
C GLY A 246 2.80 -13.85 -8.40
N PRO A 247 3.83 -13.08 -8.80
CA PRO A 247 3.93 -11.65 -8.48
C PRO A 247 2.78 -10.80 -9.04
N VAL A 248 2.30 -11.09 -10.25
CA VAL A 248 1.18 -10.34 -10.86
C VAL A 248 -0.11 -10.57 -10.07
N ARG A 249 -0.43 -11.82 -9.73
CA ARG A 249 -1.60 -12.15 -8.89
C ARG A 249 -1.48 -11.56 -7.49
N GLN A 250 -0.28 -11.56 -6.91
CA GLN A 250 -0.04 -10.92 -5.63
C GLN A 250 -0.28 -9.41 -5.70
N ASN A 251 0.18 -8.75 -6.76
CA ASN A 251 -0.05 -7.32 -6.95
C ASN A 251 -1.55 -7.01 -7.02
N LEU A 252 -2.29 -7.71 -7.89
CA LEU A 252 -3.73 -7.57 -8.01
C LEU A 252 -4.44 -7.78 -6.66
N ALA A 253 -4.13 -8.86 -5.94
CA ALA A 253 -4.79 -9.16 -4.67
C ALA A 253 -4.49 -8.14 -3.56
N ALA A 254 -3.30 -7.51 -3.59
CA ALA A 254 -2.90 -6.56 -2.57
C ALA A 254 -3.42 -5.14 -2.84
N ASN A 255 -3.54 -4.78 -4.13
CA ASN A 255 -3.65 -3.39 -4.55
C ASN A 255 -4.90 -3.09 -5.39
N CYS A 256 -5.48 -4.09 -6.07
CA CYS A 256 -6.51 -3.87 -7.07
C CYS A 256 -7.86 -4.47 -6.65
N GLU A 257 -8.89 -3.62 -6.59
CA GLU A 257 -10.26 -4.07 -6.34
C GLU A 257 -10.88 -4.67 -7.61
N ALA A 258 -11.54 -5.83 -7.46
CA ALA A 258 -12.10 -6.58 -8.59
C ALA A 258 -13.13 -5.77 -9.40
N ASP A 259 -14.01 -5.06 -8.70
CA ASP A 259 -15.06 -4.23 -9.32
C ASP A 259 -14.44 -3.07 -10.11
N TRP A 260 -13.33 -2.51 -9.64
CA TRP A 260 -12.65 -1.38 -10.27
C TRP A 260 -11.97 -1.78 -11.58
N ILE A 261 -11.34 -2.96 -11.64
CA ILE A 261 -10.71 -3.47 -12.86
C ILE A 261 -11.67 -4.21 -13.79
N GLY A 262 -12.96 -4.28 -13.45
CA GLY A 262 -13.97 -5.03 -14.21
C GLY A 262 -13.65 -6.53 -14.29
N ALA A 263 -13.04 -7.08 -13.23
CA ALA A 263 -12.88 -8.52 -13.09
C ALA A 263 -14.22 -9.10 -12.64
N THR A 264 -14.85 -9.93 -13.47
CA THR A 264 -15.99 -10.73 -13.03
C THR A 264 -15.52 -11.74 -11.98
N PRO A 265 -16.21 -11.89 -10.83
CA PRO A 265 -15.87 -12.89 -9.83
C PRO A 265 -15.90 -14.33 -10.35
#